data_AF-A0A3G8H7C7-F1
#
_entry.id   AF-A0A3G8H7C7-F1
#
_cell.length_a   1.000
_cell.length_b   1.000
_cell.length_c   1.000
_cell.angle_alpha   90.00
_cell.angle_beta   90.00
_cell.angle_gamma   90.00
#
_symmetry.space_group_name_H-M   'P 1'
#
loop_
_entity.id
_entity.type
_entity.pdbx_description
1 polymer ?
#
loop_
_entity_poly.entity_id
_entity_poly.type
_entity_poly.pdbx_seq_one_letter_code
_entity_poly.pdbx_strand_id
1 'polypeptide(L)'
;MKAKLASLSMAVLLTLAGCGGGGDGDSTQQANNGGGTPAQPAQPAPATPTPEKPATVLETNQALLKAASAQGAMPTNMASPPIVTPGTPNMPTTIANGVLIAPGDPALRFSGTMVQNGTVHPDQLLMKNIAVNYGGLGRGSNVLYIDFVTDAPVFEILVKGNVEISRHRILVDGAYVSGTPVGYPDDGNLYLTRVDFQGARKTRHIRIESNDMRFGGLYVAPGDKVTAAPTLGNVRAIALGDSVTEGMSGQGDSFDNYASRLGYIMGWKDMYVSGVGSTGYLAAPSSKLKFRDRMETDVYPFNPHVILIAGGINDAPFTQQALQAEAATLFDEIATRLPNTTVFVLGPWSPGSTHVEQRDAIRAAVGQRANFHFIDNIAEQWQTGTGNVANPKGDGNGDIYVSADGTHPTLAGHIYLADKVAAAMRAVIGKF
;
A
#
# COMPACT_ATOMS: atom_id res chain seq x y z
N MET A 1 48.17 8.26 7.73
CA MET A 1 49.34 7.81 6.94
C MET A 1 48.83 6.77 5.93
N LYS A 2 48.72 7.13 4.64
CA LYS A 2 49.46 6.54 3.49
C LYS A 2 49.46 4.99 3.51
N ALA A 3 48.98 4.25 2.50
CA ALA A 3 49.31 4.42 1.09
C ALA A 3 48.34 3.72 0.11
N LYS A 4 48.36 4.23 -1.13
CA LYS A 4 47.79 3.73 -2.39
C LYS A 4 48.71 2.67 -3.04
N LEU A 5 48.14 1.76 -3.84
CA LEU A 5 48.71 1.14 -5.06
C LEU A 5 47.51 0.71 -5.94
N ALA A 6 47.23 1.22 -7.14
CA ALA A 6 47.98 1.33 -8.41
C ALA A 6 47.78 0.11 -9.36
N SER A 7 46.87 0.33 -10.31
CA SER A 7 46.68 -0.17 -11.69
C SER A 7 47.72 -1.08 -12.36
N LEU A 8 47.24 -2.00 -13.20
CA LEU A 8 47.93 -2.47 -14.40
C LEU A 8 46.94 -2.65 -15.58
N SER A 9 47.30 -2.08 -16.73
CA SER A 9 46.61 -2.15 -18.03
C SER A 9 47.21 -3.25 -18.90
N MET A 10 46.42 -3.84 -19.81
CA MET A 10 46.94 -4.68 -20.89
C MET A 10 46.19 -4.37 -22.19
N ALA A 11 46.95 -3.93 -23.21
CA ALA A 11 46.50 -3.64 -24.56
C ALA A 11 46.83 -4.84 -25.48
N VAL A 12 45.98 -5.09 -26.47
CA VAL A 12 46.24 -6.04 -27.56
C VAL A 12 46.18 -5.29 -28.89
N LEU A 13 47.29 -5.33 -29.63
CA LEU A 13 47.42 -4.98 -31.03
C LEU A 13 47.06 -6.21 -31.89
N LEU A 14 46.37 -6.00 -33.01
CA LEU A 14 46.50 -6.87 -34.18
C LEU A 14 46.36 -6.03 -35.47
N THR A 15 47.42 -6.05 -36.27
CA THR A 15 47.46 -5.56 -37.66
C THR A 15 47.46 -6.77 -38.59
N LEU A 16 46.87 -6.64 -39.78
CA LEU A 16 47.45 -7.11 -41.03
C LEU A 16 46.71 -6.52 -42.24
N ALA A 17 47.52 -6.18 -43.24
CA ALA A 17 47.21 -5.40 -44.43
C ALA A 17 46.84 -6.29 -45.63
N GLY A 18 46.28 -5.65 -46.66
CA GLY A 18 46.17 -6.21 -48.01
C GLY A 18 45.78 -5.12 -49.02
N CYS A 19 46.76 -4.61 -49.75
CA CYS A 19 46.62 -3.62 -50.82
C CYS A 19 46.45 -4.28 -52.21
N GLY A 20 45.90 -3.51 -53.15
CA GLY A 20 45.99 -3.70 -54.60
C GLY A 20 44.63 -3.38 -55.24
N GLY A 21 44.46 -2.50 -56.21
CA GLY A 21 45.36 -1.86 -57.18
C GLY A 21 44.51 -1.71 -58.45
N GLY A 22 44.50 -0.52 -59.07
CA GLY A 22 43.48 -0.09 -60.04
C GLY A 22 43.59 -0.67 -61.45
N GLY A 23 42.66 -0.24 -62.31
CA GLY A 23 42.66 -0.53 -63.74
C GLY A 23 41.42 -0.03 -64.46
N ASP A 24 41.53 1.13 -65.11
CA ASP A 24 40.61 1.64 -66.13
C ASP A 24 40.66 0.78 -67.41
N GLY A 25 39.56 0.73 -68.17
CA GLY A 25 39.51 0.09 -69.48
C GLY A 25 38.13 0.04 -70.12
N ASP A 26 37.87 1.05 -70.95
CA ASP A 26 36.73 1.22 -71.87
C ASP A 26 36.64 0.11 -72.94
N SER A 27 35.43 -0.36 -73.28
CA SER A 27 34.95 -0.49 -74.66
C SER A 27 33.61 -1.25 -74.82
N THR A 28 32.74 -0.62 -75.60
CA THR A 28 31.78 -1.19 -76.58
C THR A 28 30.49 -1.88 -76.11
N GLN A 29 29.42 -1.08 -76.22
CA GLN A 29 28.16 -1.33 -76.94
C GLN A 29 27.74 -2.80 -77.20
N GLN A 30 26.60 -3.18 -76.59
CA GLN A 30 25.58 -3.92 -77.31
C GLN A 30 24.19 -3.49 -76.83
N ALA A 31 23.41 -2.95 -77.77
CA ALA A 31 22.02 -2.59 -77.59
C ALA A 31 21.17 -3.86 -77.46
N ASN A 32 20.28 -3.89 -76.47
CA ASN A 32 19.15 -4.81 -76.51
C ASN A 32 17.89 -4.08 -76.02
N ASN A 33 17.00 -3.80 -76.97
CA ASN A 33 15.68 -3.24 -76.75
C ASN A 33 14.78 -4.32 -76.14
N GLY A 34 14.44 -4.19 -74.87
CA GLY A 34 13.40 -4.98 -74.20
C GLY A 34 12.49 -4.03 -73.41
N GLY A 35 11.24 -3.90 -73.86
CA GLY A 35 10.24 -3.05 -73.21
C GLY A 35 9.98 -3.48 -71.78
N GLY A 36 10.11 -2.53 -70.85
CA GLY A 36 9.81 -2.69 -69.43
C GLY A 36 8.92 -1.53 -68.96
N THR A 37 7.82 -1.89 -68.32
CA THR A 37 6.74 -1.10 -67.71
C THR A 37 7.24 0.13 -66.92
N PRO A 38 6.50 1.26 -66.88
CA PRO A 38 6.92 2.44 -66.11
C PRO A 38 7.06 2.11 -64.62
N ALA A 39 8.22 2.44 -64.04
CA ALA A 39 8.51 2.25 -62.63
C ALA A 39 7.58 3.12 -61.76
N GLN A 40 6.89 2.48 -60.82
CA GLN A 40 6.12 3.12 -59.77
C GLN A 40 7.05 3.96 -58.88
N PRO A 41 6.67 5.19 -58.46
CA PRO A 41 7.50 6.00 -57.59
C PRO A 41 7.80 5.24 -56.29
N ALA A 42 9.08 5.19 -55.90
CA ALA A 42 9.51 4.54 -54.67
C ALA A 42 8.73 5.10 -53.47
N GLN A 43 8.10 4.21 -52.70
CA GLN A 43 7.54 4.59 -51.41
C GLN A 43 8.66 5.17 -50.53
N PRO A 44 8.42 6.28 -49.83
CA PRO A 44 9.39 6.79 -48.87
C PRO A 44 9.70 5.71 -47.85
N ALA A 45 10.99 5.52 -47.57
CA ALA A 45 11.47 4.56 -46.59
C ALA A 45 10.71 4.76 -45.26
N PRO A 46 10.28 3.68 -44.58
CA PRO A 46 9.65 3.79 -43.28
C PRO A 46 10.57 4.59 -42.36
N ALA A 47 10.02 5.64 -41.74
CA ALA A 47 10.78 6.49 -40.83
C ALA A 47 11.45 5.59 -39.78
N THR A 48 12.78 5.71 -39.70
CA THR A 48 13.56 5.04 -38.65
C THR A 48 12.94 5.45 -37.32
N PRO A 49 12.49 4.51 -36.46
CA PRO A 49 11.90 4.89 -35.19
C PRO A 49 12.95 5.66 -34.39
N THR A 50 12.62 6.90 -34.04
CA THR A 50 13.43 7.71 -33.14
C THR A 50 13.64 6.91 -31.85
N PRO A 51 14.87 6.80 -31.32
CA PRO A 51 15.11 6.08 -30.07
C PRO A 51 14.22 6.67 -28.98
N GLU A 52 13.35 5.85 -28.40
CA GLU A 52 12.46 6.28 -27.32
C GLU A 52 13.32 6.70 -26.11
N LYS A 53 13.06 7.90 -25.58
CA LYS A 53 13.79 8.42 -24.42
C LYS A 53 13.61 7.42 -23.26
N PRO A 54 14.67 7.07 -22.51
CA PRO A 54 14.53 6.22 -21.33
C PRO A 54 13.56 6.83 -20.32
N ALA A 55 12.65 6.00 -19.80
CA ALA A 55 11.70 6.39 -18.78
C ALA A 55 12.43 6.87 -17.51
N THR A 56 11.93 7.94 -16.90
CA THR A 56 12.31 8.40 -15.58
C THR A 56 11.89 7.40 -14.50
N VAL A 57 12.44 7.54 -13.29
CA VAL A 57 12.06 6.69 -12.15
C VAL A 57 10.59 6.92 -11.78
N LEU A 58 10.09 8.16 -11.85
CA LEU A 58 8.67 8.46 -11.65
C LEU A 58 7.78 7.74 -12.66
N GLU A 59 8.10 7.81 -13.96
CA GLU A 59 7.35 7.13 -15.03
C GLU A 59 7.37 5.61 -14.83
N THR A 60 8.51 5.05 -14.40
CA THR A 60 8.63 3.63 -14.05
C THR A 60 7.71 3.26 -12.87
N ASN A 61 7.68 4.08 -11.83
CA ASN A 61 6.79 3.89 -10.68
C ASN A 61 5.32 4.00 -11.09
N GLN A 62 4.98 4.96 -11.94
CA GLN A 62 3.63 5.15 -12.46
C GLN A 62 3.17 3.96 -13.33
N ALA A 63 4.05 3.40 -14.15
CA ALA A 63 3.78 2.16 -14.88
C ALA A 63 3.55 0.97 -13.94
N LEU A 64 4.30 0.88 -12.83
CA LEU A 64 4.08 -0.12 -11.79
C LEU A 64 2.70 0.04 -11.12
N LEU A 65 2.29 1.28 -10.80
CA LEU A 65 0.96 1.56 -10.26
C LEU A 65 -0.14 1.12 -11.22
N LYS A 66 0.04 1.39 -12.52
CA LYS A 66 -0.90 1.00 -13.58
C LYS A 66 -1.03 -0.52 -13.66
N ALA A 67 0.09 -1.24 -13.73
CA ALA A 67 0.11 -2.69 -13.77
C ALA A 67 -0.57 -3.33 -12.54
N ALA A 68 -0.27 -2.84 -11.32
CA ALA A 68 -0.88 -3.34 -10.09
C ALA A 68 -2.40 -3.08 -10.06
N SER A 69 -2.83 -1.86 -10.44
CA SER A 69 -4.25 -1.47 -10.40
C SER A 69 -5.16 -2.26 -11.34
N ALA A 70 -4.60 -2.82 -12.41
CA ALA A 70 -5.30 -3.67 -13.37
C ALA A 70 -5.54 -5.09 -12.84
N GLN A 71 -4.72 -5.54 -11.87
CA GLN A 71 -4.84 -6.86 -11.24
C GLN A 71 -5.49 -6.80 -9.85
N GLY A 72 -5.71 -5.58 -9.32
CA GLY A 72 -6.30 -5.36 -8.01
C GLY A 72 -7.78 -5.75 -7.93
N ALA A 73 -8.12 -6.47 -6.88
CA ALA A 73 -9.48 -6.89 -6.55
C ALA A 73 -9.57 -7.20 -5.05
N MET A 74 -10.77 -7.07 -4.49
CA MET A 74 -11.03 -7.56 -3.14
C MET A 74 -10.86 -9.08 -3.08
N PRO A 75 -10.23 -9.63 -2.03
CA PRO A 75 -10.16 -11.07 -1.82
C PRO A 75 -11.57 -11.69 -1.73
N THR A 76 -11.74 -12.85 -2.35
CA THR A 76 -12.94 -13.67 -2.21
C THR A 76 -12.79 -14.66 -1.06
N ASN A 77 -13.89 -15.22 -0.56
CA ASN A 77 -13.83 -16.34 0.38
C ASN A 77 -13.36 -17.61 -0.33
N MET A 78 -12.60 -18.45 0.37
CA MET A 78 -12.23 -19.79 -0.11
C MET A 78 -13.48 -20.67 -0.25
N ALA A 79 -13.53 -21.45 -1.34
CA ALA A 79 -14.57 -22.48 -1.50
C ALA A 79 -14.37 -23.68 -0.55
N SER A 80 -13.13 -23.96 -0.15
CA SER A 80 -12.76 -25.03 0.77
C SER A 80 -11.70 -24.50 1.75
N PRO A 81 -12.12 -23.76 2.78
CA PRO A 81 -11.19 -23.16 3.74
C PRO A 81 -10.57 -24.23 4.67
N PRO A 82 -9.36 -23.99 5.22
CA PRO A 82 -8.86 -24.77 6.35
C PRO A 82 -9.78 -24.61 7.58
N ILE A 83 -9.68 -25.55 8.52
CA ILE A 83 -10.26 -25.38 9.85
C ILE A 83 -9.41 -24.37 10.62
N VAL A 84 -10.06 -23.35 11.16
CA VAL A 84 -9.46 -22.38 12.08
C VAL A 84 -10.05 -22.60 13.46
N THR A 85 -9.20 -22.92 14.44
CA THR A 85 -9.60 -23.13 15.83
C THR A 85 -8.95 -22.04 16.69
N PRO A 86 -9.74 -21.14 17.31
CA PRO A 86 -9.23 -20.18 18.27
C PRO A 86 -8.57 -20.90 19.47
N GLY A 87 -7.44 -20.38 19.93
CA GLY A 87 -6.73 -20.93 21.07
C GLY A 87 -7.48 -20.72 22.39
N THR A 88 -7.12 -21.52 23.39
CA THR A 88 -7.52 -21.33 24.79
C THR A 88 -6.42 -20.57 25.54
N PRO A 89 -6.74 -19.70 26.52
CA PRO A 89 -5.74 -18.87 27.19
C PRO A 89 -4.57 -19.67 27.76
N ASN A 90 -3.35 -19.25 27.43
CA ASN A 90 -2.06 -19.78 27.91
C ASN A 90 -1.83 -21.27 27.68
N MET A 91 -2.57 -21.90 26.76
CA MET A 91 -2.32 -23.30 26.42
C MET A 91 -1.06 -23.44 25.55
N PRO A 92 -0.25 -24.50 25.76
CA PRO A 92 0.90 -24.77 24.91
C PRO A 92 0.46 -25.18 23.49
N THR A 93 1.43 -25.22 22.57
CA THR A 93 1.19 -25.70 21.20
C THR A 93 0.62 -27.11 21.18
N THR A 94 -0.36 -27.33 20.31
CA THR A 94 -0.92 -28.68 20.06
C THR A 94 -0.14 -29.44 18.99
N ILE A 95 0.83 -28.79 18.34
CA ILE A 95 1.70 -29.41 17.35
C ILE A 95 2.78 -30.22 18.07
N ALA A 96 2.79 -31.53 17.84
CA ALA A 96 3.78 -32.43 18.43
C ALA A 96 5.20 -32.00 18.05
N ASN A 97 6.04 -31.78 19.08
CA ASN A 97 7.40 -31.26 18.93
C ASN A 97 7.47 -29.94 18.13
N GLY A 98 6.43 -29.09 18.26
CA GLY A 98 6.31 -27.84 17.52
C GLY A 98 7.55 -26.95 17.62
N VAL A 99 7.99 -26.42 16.48
CA VAL A 99 9.12 -25.49 16.36
C VAL A 99 8.56 -24.09 16.19
N LEU A 100 9.04 -23.15 17.01
CA LEU A 100 8.69 -21.74 16.91
C LEU A 100 9.51 -21.06 15.81
N ILE A 101 8.81 -20.51 14.82
CA ILE A 101 9.32 -19.45 13.94
C ILE A 101 9.10 -18.14 14.68
N ALA A 102 10.18 -17.58 15.23
CA ALA A 102 10.14 -16.38 16.06
C ALA A 102 9.58 -15.18 15.28
N PRO A 103 8.95 -14.18 15.94
CA PRO A 103 8.32 -13.07 15.24
C PRO A 103 9.33 -12.17 14.50
N GLY A 104 10.61 -12.20 14.88
CA GLY A 104 11.70 -11.49 14.16
C GLY A 104 12.41 -12.32 13.08
N ASP A 105 11.92 -13.53 12.78
CA ASP A 105 12.52 -14.39 11.75
C ASP A 105 12.36 -13.77 10.34
N PRO A 106 13.39 -13.73 9.49
CA PRO A 106 13.33 -13.15 8.15
C PRO A 106 12.34 -13.86 7.21
N ALA A 107 11.84 -15.05 7.57
CA ALA A 107 10.77 -15.71 6.84
C ALA A 107 9.41 -15.01 6.99
N LEU A 108 9.24 -14.15 7.99
CA LEU A 108 8.02 -13.39 8.23
C LEU A 108 8.20 -11.97 7.74
N ARG A 109 7.34 -11.54 6.81
CA ARG A 109 7.33 -10.17 6.30
C ARG A 109 6.21 -9.39 6.92
N PHE A 110 6.50 -8.13 7.24
CA PHE A 110 5.54 -7.23 7.86
C PHE A 110 5.38 -5.98 6.99
N SER A 111 4.16 -5.44 6.92
CA SER A 111 3.95 -4.06 6.50
C SER A 111 4.09 -3.14 7.71
N GLY A 112 5.00 -2.17 7.62
CA GLY A 112 5.29 -1.23 8.70
C GLY A 112 6.62 -1.52 9.43
N THR A 113 6.70 -1.07 10.68
CA THR A 113 7.92 -1.11 11.51
C THR A 113 7.63 -1.93 12.75
N MET A 114 8.23 -3.11 12.85
CA MET A 114 8.06 -4.00 13.99
C MET A 114 9.12 -3.76 15.05
N VAL A 115 8.69 -3.71 16.31
CA VAL A 115 9.56 -3.69 17.49
C VAL A 115 9.09 -4.69 18.53
N GLN A 116 9.98 -5.11 19.42
CA GLN A 116 9.61 -5.92 20.58
C GLN A 116 8.57 -5.18 21.43
N ASN A 117 7.54 -5.90 21.89
CA ASN A 117 6.39 -5.29 22.56
C ASN A 117 6.79 -4.65 23.91
N GLY A 118 7.61 -5.36 24.68
CA GLY A 118 8.10 -4.94 25.99
C GLY A 118 9.21 -5.88 26.50
N THR A 119 9.76 -5.59 27.68
CA THR A 119 10.93 -6.31 28.23
C THR A 119 10.57 -7.37 29.28
N VAL A 120 9.29 -7.55 29.59
CA VAL A 120 8.79 -8.47 30.62
C VAL A 120 7.86 -9.49 29.97
N HIS A 121 7.74 -10.69 30.54
CA HIS A 121 6.81 -11.71 30.06
C HIS A 121 5.34 -11.26 30.20
N PRO A 122 4.46 -11.53 29.21
CA PRO A 122 4.74 -12.21 27.94
C PRO A 122 5.27 -11.27 26.83
N ASP A 123 5.33 -9.97 27.06
CA ASP A 123 5.67 -8.95 26.04
C ASP A 123 7.05 -9.11 25.41
N GLN A 124 8.01 -9.70 26.12
CA GLN A 124 9.33 -10.00 25.55
C GLN A 124 9.32 -11.07 24.44
N LEU A 125 8.22 -11.84 24.33
CA LEU A 125 8.04 -12.87 23.31
C LEU A 125 7.32 -12.35 22.05
N LEU A 126 6.88 -11.09 22.08
CA LEU A 126 5.92 -10.54 21.12
C LEU A 126 6.52 -9.33 20.41
N MET A 127 6.02 -9.07 19.20
CA MET A 127 6.28 -7.84 18.47
C MET A 127 5.00 -7.04 18.28
N LYS A 128 5.18 -5.73 18.12
CA LYS A 128 4.14 -4.74 17.81
C LYS A 128 4.56 -3.90 16.63
N ASN A 129 3.58 -3.40 15.88
CA ASN A 129 3.83 -2.42 14.83
C ASN A 129 3.81 -1.01 15.43
N ILE A 130 4.80 -0.19 15.07
CA ILE A 130 4.95 1.21 15.51
C ILE A 130 5.09 2.18 14.35
N ALA A 131 4.67 1.77 13.16
CA ALA A 131 4.79 2.61 11.98
C ALA A 131 3.97 3.90 12.10
N VAL A 132 2.87 3.92 12.88
CA VAL A 132 1.98 5.08 13.02
C VAL A 132 2.36 5.87 14.26
N ASN A 133 2.68 7.15 14.08
CA ASN A 133 3.00 8.03 15.18
C ASN A 133 1.75 8.71 15.74
N TYR A 134 1.25 8.18 16.85
CA TYR A 134 0.16 8.75 17.65
C TYR A 134 0.59 9.88 18.60
N GLY A 135 1.84 10.34 18.49
CA GLY A 135 2.45 11.24 19.46
C GLY A 135 2.58 10.57 20.83
N GLY A 136 2.13 11.25 21.88
CA GLY A 136 2.31 10.79 23.26
C GLY A 136 1.40 9.62 23.71
N LEU A 137 0.52 9.10 22.85
CA LEU A 137 -0.52 8.13 23.24
C LEU A 137 -0.06 6.66 23.23
N GLY A 138 1.10 6.33 22.66
CA GLY A 138 1.68 4.98 22.72
C GLY A 138 1.04 3.90 21.83
N ARG A 139 -0.05 4.22 21.11
CA ARG A 139 -0.56 3.41 19.99
C ARG A 139 0.39 3.51 18.80
N GLY A 140 0.62 2.41 18.09
CA GLY A 140 1.68 2.32 17.07
C GLY A 140 1.22 1.92 15.68
N SER A 141 -0.04 1.51 15.52
CA SER A 141 -0.51 0.95 14.26
C SER A 141 -2.02 1.08 14.09
N ASN A 142 -2.46 1.25 12.84
CA ASN A 142 -3.86 1.04 12.46
C ASN A 142 -4.09 -0.41 12.07
N VAL A 143 -3.25 -0.95 11.19
CA VAL A 143 -3.36 -2.30 10.63
C VAL A 143 -1.98 -2.95 10.55
N LEU A 144 -1.90 -4.22 10.91
CA LEU A 144 -0.73 -5.07 10.75
C LEU A 144 -0.99 -6.15 9.70
N TYR A 145 -0.15 -6.20 8.67
CA TYR A 145 -0.09 -7.31 7.72
C TYR A 145 1.15 -8.16 7.99
N ILE A 146 0.98 -9.49 7.96
CA ILE A 146 2.06 -10.47 8.10
C ILE A 146 1.97 -11.43 6.92
N ASP A 147 3.02 -11.52 6.11
CA ASP A 147 3.08 -12.35 4.91
C ASP A 147 4.20 -13.38 5.01
N PHE A 148 3.88 -14.63 4.67
CA PHE A 148 4.85 -15.72 4.60
C PHE A 148 4.37 -16.81 3.63
N VAL A 149 5.28 -17.68 3.23
CA VAL A 149 4.98 -18.89 2.46
C VAL A 149 5.29 -20.11 3.30
N THR A 150 4.34 -21.03 3.40
CA THR A 150 4.52 -22.28 4.16
C THR A 150 4.10 -23.50 3.36
N ASP A 151 4.75 -24.64 3.58
CA ASP A 151 4.30 -25.95 3.11
C ASP A 151 3.54 -26.76 4.17
N ALA A 152 3.46 -26.22 5.41
CA ALA A 152 2.91 -26.89 6.57
C ALA A 152 1.44 -27.32 6.33
N PRO A 153 1.09 -28.59 6.64
CA PRO A 153 -0.30 -29.02 6.70
C PRO A 153 -1.09 -28.31 7.80
N VAL A 154 -0.38 -27.91 8.86
CA VAL A 154 -0.93 -27.29 10.05
C VAL A 154 0.09 -26.30 10.60
N PHE A 155 -0.36 -25.12 11.03
CA PHE A 155 0.44 -24.22 11.85
C PHE A 155 -0.41 -23.58 12.94
N GLU A 156 0.23 -23.01 13.95
CA GLU A 156 -0.43 -22.21 14.99
C GLU A 156 0.14 -20.80 15.03
N ILE A 157 -0.74 -19.80 15.18
CA ILE A 157 -0.39 -18.37 15.25
C ILE A 157 -0.34 -17.96 16.72
N LEU A 158 0.84 -17.57 17.23
CA LEU A 158 0.98 -17.10 18.61
C LEU A 158 0.64 -15.61 18.69
N VAL A 159 -0.33 -15.27 19.53
CA VAL A 159 -0.83 -13.91 19.70
C VAL A 159 -1.15 -13.61 21.17
N LYS A 160 -1.34 -12.34 21.51
CA LYS A 160 -1.77 -11.89 22.84
C LYS A 160 -3.18 -11.28 22.77
N GLY A 161 -3.99 -11.53 23.80
CA GLY A 161 -5.15 -10.69 24.11
C GLY A 161 -4.69 -9.37 24.70
N ASN A 162 -4.70 -8.28 23.94
CA ASN A 162 -4.22 -6.96 24.37
C ASN A 162 -5.30 -5.88 24.30
N VAL A 163 -5.01 -4.75 24.95
CA VAL A 163 -5.80 -3.53 24.92
C VAL A 163 -5.87 -3.07 23.46
N GLU A 164 -7.09 -2.82 22.97
CA GLU A 164 -7.50 -2.72 21.56
C GLU A 164 -7.98 -4.04 20.94
N ILE A 165 -8.84 -3.97 19.92
CA ILE A 165 -9.52 -5.14 19.34
C ILE A 165 -8.47 -6.16 18.82
N SER A 166 -8.22 -7.19 19.63
CA SER A 166 -7.24 -8.26 19.35
C SER A 166 -7.86 -9.29 18.44
N ARG A 167 -7.86 -8.98 17.15
CA ARG A 167 -8.48 -9.80 16.10
C ARG A 167 -7.60 -9.95 14.90
N HIS A 168 -7.72 -11.09 14.22
CA HIS A 168 -7.07 -11.28 12.93
C HIS A 168 -7.92 -12.09 11.96
N ARG A 169 -7.69 -11.82 10.67
CA ARG A 169 -8.24 -12.58 9.55
C ARG A 169 -7.10 -13.16 8.73
N ILE A 170 -7.32 -14.33 8.14
CA ILE A 170 -6.30 -15.08 7.41
C ILE A 170 -6.71 -15.17 5.95
N LEU A 171 -5.75 -14.93 5.06
CA LEU A 171 -5.85 -15.19 3.64
C LEU A 171 -4.87 -16.31 3.26
N VAL A 172 -5.34 -17.21 2.41
CA VAL A 172 -4.54 -18.27 1.80
C VAL A 172 -4.59 -18.06 0.29
N ASP A 173 -3.42 -17.92 -0.32
CA ASP A 173 -3.26 -17.69 -1.76
C ASP A 173 -4.11 -16.52 -2.28
N GLY A 174 -4.30 -15.49 -1.45
CA GLY A 174 -5.07 -14.29 -1.77
C GLY A 174 -6.58 -14.40 -1.57
N ALA A 175 -7.10 -15.48 -0.98
CA ALA A 175 -8.52 -15.65 -0.64
C ALA A 175 -8.72 -15.74 0.88
N TYR A 176 -9.80 -15.14 1.40
CA TYR A 176 -10.15 -15.21 2.82
C TYR A 176 -10.50 -16.64 3.23
N VAL A 177 -9.88 -17.11 4.31
CA VAL A 177 -10.25 -18.37 4.98
C VAL A 177 -11.65 -18.27 5.57
N SER A 178 -11.96 -17.12 6.18
CA SER A 178 -13.29 -16.78 6.71
C SER A 178 -13.46 -15.27 6.63
N GLY A 179 -14.67 -14.81 6.33
CA GLY A 179 -15.02 -13.38 6.42
C GLY A 179 -15.07 -12.88 7.87
N THR A 180 -15.25 -13.77 8.84
CA THR A 180 -15.30 -13.45 10.27
C THR A 180 -13.90 -13.56 10.89
N PRO A 181 -13.35 -12.46 11.44
CA PRO A 181 -12.05 -12.50 12.13
C PRO A 181 -12.11 -13.28 13.43
N VAL A 182 -11.04 -14.00 13.74
CA VAL A 182 -10.80 -14.63 15.05
C VAL A 182 -10.49 -13.52 16.05
N GLY A 183 -11.06 -13.58 17.25
CA GLY A 183 -10.86 -12.57 18.28
C GLY A 183 -10.57 -13.13 19.66
N TYR A 184 -9.89 -12.31 20.47
CA TYR A 184 -9.48 -12.63 21.83
C TYR A 184 -9.93 -11.55 22.82
N PRO A 185 -10.22 -11.92 24.08
CA PRO A 185 -10.49 -10.94 25.12
C PRO A 185 -9.23 -10.13 25.45
N ASP A 186 -9.43 -8.92 25.99
CA ASP A 186 -8.36 -8.09 26.54
C ASP A 186 -8.04 -8.54 27.96
N ASP A 187 -7.27 -9.63 28.08
CA ASP A 187 -6.93 -10.25 29.36
C ASP A 187 -5.42 -10.48 29.56
N GLY A 188 -4.60 -10.04 28.60
CA GLY A 188 -3.16 -10.17 28.63
C GLY A 188 -2.63 -11.57 28.32
N ASN A 189 -3.50 -12.57 28.11
CA ASN A 189 -3.11 -13.96 27.92
C ASN A 189 -2.56 -14.22 26.52
N LEU A 190 -1.77 -15.30 26.40
CA LEU A 190 -1.31 -15.81 25.11
C LEU A 190 -2.31 -16.80 24.52
N TYR A 191 -2.45 -16.77 23.21
CA TYR A 191 -3.33 -17.66 22.45
C TYR A 191 -2.61 -18.23 21.25
N LEU A 192 -2.98 -19.45 20.87
CA LEU A 192 -2.50 -20.13 19.67
C LEU A 192 -3.68 -20.42 18.75
N THR A 193 -3.83 -19.65 17.65
CA THR A 193 -4.82 -19.98 16.62
C THR A 193 -4.33 -21.14 15.79
N ARG A 194 -5.01 -22.27 15.84
CA ARG A 194 -4.67 -23.40 14.96
C ARG A 194 -5.29 -23.19 13.58
N VAL A 195 -4.49 -23.39 12.54
CA VAL A 195 -4.91 -23.44 11.15
C VAL A 195 -4.58 -24.82 10.60
N ASP A 196 -5.60 -25.59 10.22
CA ASP A 196 -5.47 -26.98 9.78
C ASP A 196 -6.05 -27.14 8.38
N PHE A 197 -5.19 -27.41 7.40
CA PHE A 197 -5.60 -27.59 6.01
C PHE A 197 -6.24 -28.95 5.71
N GLN A 198 -6.32 -29.85 6.69
CA GLN A 198 -6.93 -31.18 6.58
C GLN A 198 -6.39 -32.01 5.39
N GLY A 199 -5.14 -31.77 4.99
CA GLY A 199 -4.59 -32.31 3.75
C GLY A 199 -3.07 -32.40 3.75
N ALA A 200 -2.52 -32.89 2.65
CA ALA A 200 -1.08 -33.06 2.49
C ALA A 200 -0.31 -31.73 2.43
N ARG A 201 1.02 -31.81 2.59
CA ARG A 201 1.95 -30.69 2.41
C ARG A 201 1.74 -30.03 1.05
N LYS A 202 1.59 -28.71 1.06
CA LYS A 202 1.45 -27.88 -0.16
C LYS A 202 1.92 -26.47 0.16
N THR A 203 2.71 -25.91 -0.74
CA THR A 203 3.14 -24.50 -0.66
C THR A 203 1.95 -23.56 -0.80
N ARG A 204 1.79 -22.66 0.17
CA ARG A 204 0.72 -21.66 0.24
C ARG A 204 1.29 -20.32 0.67
N HIS A 205 0.82 -19.24 0.07
CA HIS A 205 1.04 -17.89 0.56
C HIS A 205 0.00 -17.58 1.64
N ILE A 206 0.46 -17.23 2.83
CA ILE A 206 -0.39 -16.85 3.95
C ILE A 206 -0.22 -15.37 4.20
N ARG A 207 -1.34 -14.65 4.27
CA ARG A 207 -1.40 -13.31 4.83
C ARG A 207 -2.27 -13.32 6.07
N ILE A 208 -1.77 -12.72 7.14
CA ILE A 208 -2.56 -12.38 8.32
C ILE A 208 -2.77 -10.87 8.29
N GLU A 209 -3.99 -10.43 8.51
CA GLU A 209 -4.31 -9.02 8.75
C GLU A 209 -4.93 -8.86 10.14
N SER A 210 -4.56 -7.78 10.82
CA SER A 210 -4.95 -7.51 12.19
C SER A 210 -4.99 -6.01 12.47
N ASN A 211 -5.71 -5.60 13.51
CA ASN A 211 -5.75 -4.20 13.94
C ASN A 211 -4.38 -3.76 14.51
N ASP A 212 -4.12 -4.11 15.78
CA ASP A 212 -2.83 -3.86 16.46
C ASP A 212 -2.48 -5.02 17.41
N MET A 213 -2.73 -6.24 16.95
CA MET A 213 -2.46 -7.45 17.73
C MET A 213 -0.97 -7.67 17.93
N ARG A 214 -0.60 -8.09 19.14
CA ARG A 214 0.79 -8.46 19.44
C ARG A 214 1.06 -9.88 18.98
N PHE A 215 2.07 -10.02 18.12
CA PHE A 215 2.36 -11.25 17.40
C PHE A 215 3.64 -11.91 17.93
N GLY A 216 3.55 -13.19 18.26
CA GLY A 216 4.62 -13.99 18.87
C GLY A 216 5.26 -15.01 17.94
N GLY A 217 4.94 -15.00 16.65
CA GLY A 217 5.47 -15.97 15.69
C GLY A 217 4.49 -17.10 15.37
N LEU A 218 5.03 -18.17 14.80
CA LEU A 218 4.27 -19.34 14.35
C LEU A 218 4.85 -20.62 14.94
N TYR A 219 4.01 -21.55 15.36
CA TYR A 219 4.44 -22.93 15.59
C TYR A 219 4.13 -23.78 14.36
N VAL A 220 5.10 -24.60 13.95
CA VAL A 220 4.98 -25.58 12.86
C VAL A 220 5.58 -26.92 13.28
N ALA A 221 5.25 -28.03 12.59
CA ALA A 221 5.85 -29.32 12.91
C ALA A 221 7.33 -29.38 12.46
N PRO A 222 8.18 -30.21 13.08
CA PRO A 222 9.54 -30.42 12.61
C PRO A 222 9.59 -30.80 11.12
N GLY A 223 10.39 -30.07 10.35
CA GLY A 223 10.54 -30.29 8.90
C GLY A 223 9.51 -29.58 8.02
N ASP A 224 8.49 -28.95 8.58
CA ASP A 224 7.68 -27.94 7.86
C ASP A 224 8.53 -26.70 7.57
N LYS A 225 8.26 -26.05 6.44
CA LYS A 225 9.01 -24.89 5.98
C LYS A 225 8.16 -23.64 6.07
N VAL A 226 8.74 -22.59 6.61
CA VAL A 226 8.25 -21.21 6.51
C VAL A 226 9.34 -20.39 5.82
N THR A 227 8.96 -19.62 4.81
CA THR A 227 9.86 -18.81 4.00
C THR A 227 9.24 -17.45 3.72
N ALA A 228 10.07 -16.46 3.42
CA ALA A 228 9.59 -15.14 3.05
C ALA A 228 8.73 -15.20 1.78
N ALA A 229 7.58 -14.51 1.80
CA ALA A 229 6.79 -14.29 0.59
C ALA A 229 7.64 -13.56 -0.49
N PRO A 230 7.35 -13.62 -1.80
CA PRO A 230 8.07 -12.82 -2.80
C PRO A 230 7.79 -11.31 -2.69
N THR A 231 8.79 -10.45 -2.99
CA THR A 231 8.68 -8.96 -2.97
C THR A 231 8.50 -8.33 -4.35
N LEU A 232 8.85 -9.05 -5.42
CA LEU A 232 8.97 -8.48 -6.76
C LEU A 232 7.61 -7.98 -7.27
N GLY A 233 7.57 -6.73 -7.72
CA GLY A 233 6.37 -6.11 -8.31
C GLY A 233 5.37 -5.54 -7.30
N ASN A 234 5.69 -5.52 -5.99
CA ASN A 234 4.78 -4.97 -5.00
C ASN A 234 4.83 -3.43 -4.97
N VAL A 235 3.69 -2.79 -5.22
CA VAL A 235 3.49 -1.37 -4.92
C VAL A 235 3.42 -1.20 -3.41
N ARG A 236 4.39 -0.44 -2.89
CA ARG A 236 4.31 0.19 -1.58
C ARG A 236 3.47 1.46 -1.62
N ALA A 237 2.37 1.46 -0.88
CA ALA A 237 1.40 2.54 -0.80
C ALA A 237 1.24 3.00 0.65
N ILE A 238 0.99 4.30 0.85
CA ILE A 238 0.67 4.86 2.18
C ILE A 238 -0.61 5.67 2.09
N ALA A 239 -1.56 5.42 2.99
CA ALA A 239 -2.70 6.30 3.23
C ALA A 239 -2.46 7.11 4.51
N LEU A 240 -2.15 8.39 4.37
CA LEU A 240 -2.01 9.34 5.47
C LEU A 240 -3.34 10.07 5.68
N GLY A 241 -3.86 10.04 6.90
CA GLY A 241 -5.11 10.73 7.18
C GLY A 241 -5.51 10.84 8.65
N ASP A 242 -6.79 11.17 8.82
CA ASP A 242 -7.44 11.41 10.11
C ASP A 242 -8.19 10.18 10.64
N SER A 243 -9.28 10.38 11.39
CA SER A 243 -10.07 9.30 12.01
C SER A 243 -10.75 8.38 10.99
N VAL A 244 -11.10 8.89 9.79
CA VAL A 244 -11.68 8.05 8.73
C VAL A 244 -10.63 7.06 8.20
N THR A 245 -9.36 7.47 8.18
CA THR A 245 -8.23 6.62 7.83
C THR A 245 -7.78 5.73 8.98
N GLU A 246 -7.92 6.20 10.23
CA GLU A 246 -7.59 5.45 11.44
C GLU A 246 -8.43 4.17 11.53
N GLY A 247 -9.68 4.26 11.09
CA GLY A 247 -10.56 3.13 10.86
C GLY A 247 -11.82 3.20 11.71
N MET A 248 -12.49 2.06 11.78
CA MET A 248 -13.94 1.87 11.91
C MET A 248 -14.66 2.47 13.13
N SER A 249 -14.10 3.37 13.95
CA SER A 249 -14.78 4.05 15.08
C SER A 249 -15.61 3.11 15.98
N GLY A 250 -15.08 1.93 16.29
CA GLY A 250 -15.78 0.89 17.08
C GLY A 250 -16.89 0.13 16.34
N GLN A 251 -17.11 0.42 15.06
CA GLN A 251 -18.08 -0.21 14.16
C GLN A 251 -17.53 -1.45 13.43
N GLY A 252 -16.27 -1.83 13.66
CA GLY A 252 -15.64 -2.96 12.98
C GLY A 252 -14.14 -2.98 13.16
N ASP A 253 -13.49 -3.80 12.33
CA ASP A 253 -12.04 -3.97 12.33
C ASP A 253 -11.37 -2.97 11.39
N SER A 254 -10.28 -2.35 11.84
CA SER A 254 -9.50 -1.36 11.07
C SER A 254 -9.02 -1.88 9.71
N PHE A 255 -8.76 -3.19 9.55
CA PHE A 255 -8.43 -3.79 8.26
C PHE A 255 -9.62 -3.87 7.28
N ASP A 256 -10.83 -3.52 7.70
CA ASP A 256 -11.99 -3.33 6.83
C ASP A 256 -12.21 -1.85 6.45
N ASN A 257 -11.38 -0.92 6.94
CA ASN A 257 -11.49 0.49 6.59
C ASN A 257 -11.22 0.76 5.11
N TYR A 258 -11.60 1.95 4.63
CA TYR A 258 -11.56 2.26 3.20
C TYR A 258 -10.13 2.17 2.62
N ALA A 259 -9.11 2.55 3.39
CA ALA A 259 -7.71 2.55 2.94
C ALA A 259 -7.14 1.14 2.81
N SER A 260 -7.47 0.25 3.76
CA SER A 260 -7.10 -1.17 3.71
C SER A 260 -7.73 -1.85 2.50
N ARG A 261 -9.02 -1.57 2.25
CA ARG A 261 -9.76 -2.05 1.07
C ARG A 261 -9.17 -1.50 -0.22
N LEU A 262 -8.82 -0.22 -0.25
CA LEU A 262 -8.17 0.42 -1.39
C LEU A 262 -6.89 -0.33 -1.78
N GLY A 263 -6.08 -0.76 -0.81
CA GLY A 263 -4.89 -1.57 -1.05
C GLY A 263 -5.19 -2.81 -1.90
N TYR A 264 -6.21 -3.59 -1.52
CA TYR A 264 -6.64 -4.76 -2.30
C TYR A 264 -7.23 -4.39 -3.65
N ILE A 265 -8.16 -3.43 -3.71
CA ILE A 265 -8.83 -2.98 -4.94
C ILE A 265 -7.81 -2.50 -5.97
N MET A 266 -6.72 -1.86 -5.53
CA MET A 266 -5.66 -1.33 -6.40
C MET A 266 -4.48 -2.29 -6.60
N GLY A 267 -4.49 -3.48 -5.97
CA GLY A 267 -3.40 -4.45 -6.06
C GLY A 267 -2.14 -4.03 -5.28
N TRP A 268 -2.24 -3.03 -4.41
CA TRP A 268 -1.16 -2.53 -3.57
C TRP A 268 -1.11 -3.32 -2.27
N LYS A 269 -0.54 -4.52 -2.35
CA LYS A 269 -0.50 -5.45 -1.23
C LYS A 269 0.40 -4.98 -0.08
N ASP A 270 1.34 -4.07 -0.32
CA ASP A 270 2.12 -3.38 0.72
C ASP A 270 1.50 -1.99 1.01
N MET A 271 0.24 -2.00 1.45
CA MET A 271 -0.50 -0.81 1.86
C MET A 271 -0.27 -0.56 3.35
N TYR A 272 0.24 0.61 3.66
CA TYR A 272 0.41 1.09 5.02
C TYR A 272 -0.63 2.16 5.34
N VAL A 273 -1.43 1.92 6.38
CA VAL A 273 -2.50 2.83 6.82
C VAL A 273 -2.01 3.64 8.00
N SER A 274 -2.05 4.96 7.85
CA SER A 274 -1.50 5.96 8.75
C SER A 274 -2.56 7.02 9.09
N GLY A 275 -3.58 6.58 9.81
CA GLY A 275 -4.68 7.39 10.29
C GLY A 275 -4.57 7.70 11.78
N VAL A 276 -4.72 8.98 12.15
CA VAL A 276 -4.77 9.40 13.55
C VAL A 276 -5.95 10.34 13.76
N GLY A 277 -6.90 9.93 14.60
CA GLY A 277 -8.15 10.66 14.80
C GLY A 277 -7.97 12.08 15.30
N SER A 278 -8.88 12.96 14.88
CA SER A 278 -8.89 14.39 15.22
C SER A 278 -7.68 15.19 14.70
N THR A 279 -6.83 14.61 13.86
CA THR A 279 -5.68 15.31 13.25
C THR A 279 -5.99 15.77 11.83
N GLY A 280 -5.16 16.65 11.30
CA GLY A 280 -5.29 17.23 9.98
C GLY A 280 -3.99 17.89 9.54
N TYR A 281 -4.12 18.83 8.60
CA TYR A 281 -2.98 19.64 8.16
C TYR A 281 -2.51 20.58 9.28
N LEU A 282 -3.44 21.22 9.98
CA LEU A 282 -3.21 22.10 11.12
C LEU A 282 -3.72 21.49 12.43
N ALA A 283 -4.80 20.70 12.38
CA ALA A 283 -5.35 20.07 13.55
C ALA A 283 -4.36 19.05 14.17
N ALA A 284 -3.98 19.29 15.42
CA ALA A 284 -3.10 18.44 16.22
C ALA A 284 -3.42 18.57 17.71
N PRO A 285 -4.56 18.02 18.18
CA PRO A 285 -4.89 18.07 19.60
C PRO A 285 -3.83 17.31 20.41
N SER A 286 -3.34 17.92 21.49
CA SER A 286 -2.32 17.31 22.34
C SER A 286 -2.81 15.95 22.88
N SER A 287 -2.00 14.89 22.84
CA SER A 287 -0.56 14.83 22.50
C SER A 287 -0.26 14.33 21.07
N LYS A 288 -1.21 14.45 20.14
CA LYS A 288 -1.10 13.98 18.74
C LYS A 288 -0.33 14.97 17.86
N LEU A 289 0.10 14.50 16.69
CA LEU A 289 0.84 15.28 15.70
C LEU A 289 -0.03 15.56 14.47
N LYS A 290 0.16 16.74 13.86
CA LYS A 290 -0.41 17.05 12.54
C LYS A 290 0.27 16.24 11.44
N PHE A 291 -0.29 16.24 10.24
CA PHE A 291 0.19 15.43 9.12
C PHE A 291 1.67 15.65 8.79
N ARG A 292 2.13 16.90 8.71
CA ARG A 292 3.53 17.21 8.36
C ARG A 292 4.53 16.68 9.39
N ASP A 293 4.20 16.78 10.66
CA ASP A 293 5.08 16.34 11.76
C ASP A 293 5.18 14.80 11.85
N ARG A 294 4.21 14.08 11.27
CA ARG A 294 4.22 12.61 11.19
C ARG A 294 5.04 12.06 10.03
N MET A 295 5.40 12.89 9.05
CA MET A 295 6.05 12.41 7.82
C MET A 295 7.39 11.70 8.06
N GLU A 296 8.17 12.16 9.04
CA GLU A 296 9.47 11.57 9.40
C GLU A 296 9.38 10.14 9.91
N THR A 297 8.26 9.78 10.53
CA THR A 297 8.04 8.44 11.08
C THR A 297 7.17 7.59 10.18
N ASP A 298 6.10 8.18 9.66
CA ASP A 298 5.01 7.43 9.04
C ASP A 298 5.24 7.25 7.53
N VAL A 299 6.03 8.11 6.86
CA VAL A 299 6.09 8.14 5.39
C VAL A 299 7.51 8.02 4.86
N TYR A 300 8.40 8.94 5.20
CA TYR A 300 9.73 9.02 4.59
C TYR A 300 10.59 7.76 4.75
N PRO A 301 10.60 7.07 5.92
CA PRO A 301 11.37 5.83 6.09
C PRO A 301 10.97 4.71 5.13
N PHE A 302 9.75 4.76 4.58
CA PHE A 302 9.19 3.70 3.76
C PHE A 302 9.41 3.90 2.26
N ASN A 303 9.79 5.10 1.81
CA ASN A 303 10.01 5.47 0.40
C ASN A 303 8.90 4.92 -0.54
N PRO A 304 7.64 5.34 -0.38
CA PRO A 304 6.50 4.74 -1.07
C PRO A 304 6.47 5.09 -2.56
N HIS A 305 5.83 4.25 -3.37
CA HIS A 305 5.54 4.57 -4.78
C HIS A 305 4.33 5.49 -4.90
N VAL A 306 3.39 5.40 -3.96
CA VAL A 306 2.17 6.21 -3.94
C VAL A 306 1.80 6.62 -2.52
N ILE A 307 1.33 7.86 -2.37
CA ILE A 307 0.71 8.36 -1.13
C ILE A 307 -0.71 8.81 -1.45
N LEU A 308 -1.67 8.42 -0.62
CA LEU A 308 -2.98 9.06 -0.52
C LEU A 308 -2.99 9.92 0.75
N ILE A 309 -3.18 11.23 0.59
CA ILE A 309 -3.40 12.17 1.69
C ILE A 309 -4.91 12.44 1.75
N ALA A 310 -5.55 11.97 2.82
CA ALA A 310 -7.00 12.07 3.01
C ALA A 310 -7.31 12.69 4.37
N GLY A 311 -7.57 14.01 4.36
CA GLY A 311 -7.95 14.77 5.54
C GLY A 311 -8.36 16.20 5.21
N GLY A 312 -8.62 16.99 6.25
CA GLY A 312 -9.11 18.36 6.13
C GLY A 312 -10.42 18.61 6.89
N ILE A 313 -11.14 17.56 7.29
CA ILE A 313 -12.39 17.68 8.06
C ILE A 313 -12.14 18.34 9.42
N ASN A 314 -11.06 17.94 10.10
CA ASN A 314 -10.67 18.49 11.41
C ASN A 314 -10.06 19.89 11.32
N ASP A 315 -9.73 20.34 10.10
CA ASP A 315 -9.16 21.66 9.87
C ASP A 315 -10.24 22.76 9.70
N ALA A 316 -11.52 22.40 9.85
CA ALA A 316 -12.66 23.33 9.77
C ALA A 316 -12.54 24.59 10.65
N PRO A 317 -11.97 24.54 11.87
CA PRO A 317 -11.80 25.74 12.70
C PRO A 317 -10.70 26.71 12.22
N PHE A 318 -9.86 26.32 11.26
CA PHE A 318 -8.74 27.13 10.79
C PHE A 318 -9.09 27.93 9.53
N THR A 319 -8.36 29.02 9.30
CA THR A 319 -8.58 29.87 8.13
C THR A 319 -8.11 29.17 6.85
N GLN A 320 -8.79 29.46 5.74
CA GLN A 320 -8.43 28.97 4.41
C GLN A 320 -6.95 29.27 4.07
N GLN A 321 -6.49 30.48 4.39
CA GLN A 321 -5.11 30.91 4.12
C GLN A 321 -4.08 30.10 4.92
N ALA A 322 -4.33 29.86 6.22
CA ALA A 322 -3.43 29.08 7.05
C ALA A 322 -3.38 27.62 6.58
N LEU A 323 -4.53 27.03 6.26
CA LEU A 323 -4.63 25.67 5.76
C LEU A 323 -3.89 25.51 4.42
N GLN A 324 -4.10 26.43 3.48
CA GLN A 324 -3.41 26.41 2.20
C GLN A 324 -1.88 26.52 2.37
N ALA A 325 -1.41 27.40 3.26
CA ALA A 325 0.01 27.58 3.51
C ALA A 325 0.68 26.33 4.12
N GLU A 326 0.03 25.70 5.10
CA GLU A 326 0.55 24.47 5.72
C GLU A 326 0.50 23.28 4.76
N ALA A 327 -0.58 23.13 3.98
CA ALA A 327 -0.69 22.11 2.95
C ALA A 327 0.37 22.29 1.86
N ALA A 328 0.61 23.52 1.41
CA ALA A 328 1.66 23.81 0.43
C ALA A 328 3.05 23.43 0.96
N THR A 329 3.33 23.75 2.23
CA THR A 329 4.59 23.38 2.88
C THR A 329 4.78 21.87 2.94
N LEU A 330 3.75 21.12 3.35
CA LEU A 330 3.76 19.66 3.33
C LEU A 330 4.03 19.11 1.92
N PHE A 331 3.33 19.62 0.90
CA PHE A 331 3.47 19.13 -0.47
C PHE A 331 4.84 19.46 -1.07
N ASP A 332 5.44 20.61 -0.71
CA ASP A 332 6.80 20.96 -1.12
C ASP A 332 7.87 20.06 -0.47
N GLU A 333 7.70 19.72 0.80
CA GLU A 333 8.58 18.75 1.48
C GLU A 333 8.49 17.36 0.84
N ILE A 334 7.28 16.90 0.52
CA ILE A 334 7.06 15.62 -0.18
C ILE A 334 7.70 15.66 -1.58
N ALA A 335 7.45 16.71 -2.37
CA ALA A 335 8.00 16.83 -3.71
C ALA A 335 9.54 16.83 -3.70
N THR A 336 10.15 17.42 -2.66
CA THR A 336 11.60 17.49 -2.49
C THR A 336 12.19 16.15 -2.08
N ARG A 337 11.58 15.46 -1.11
CA ARG A 337 12.14 14.24 -0.50
C ARG A 337 11.75 12.96 -1.22
N LEU A 338 10.58 12.97 -1.87
CA LEU A 338 9.98 11.85 -2.56
C LEU A 338 9.62 12.22 -4.02
N PRO A 339 10.59 12.69 -4.84
CA PRO A 339 10.32 13.20 -6.18
C PRO A 339 9.78 12.13 -7.15
N ASN A 340 9.93 10.85 -6.81
CA ASN A 340 9.48 9.71 -7.63
C ASN A 340 8.19 9.06 -7.11
N THR A 341 7.52 9.69 -6.14
CA THR A 341 6.27 9.19 -5.56
C THR A 341 5.08 9.90 -6.18
N THR A 342 4.07 9.15 -6.61
CA THR A 342 2.79 9.71 -7.04
C THR A 342 1.95 10.07 -5.81
N VAL A 343 1.45 11.29 -5.73
CA VAL A 343 0.68 11.77 -4.59
C VAL A 343 -0.75 12.06 -5.00
N PHE A 344 -1.70 11.40 -4.36
CA PHE A 344 -3.10 11.71 -4.44
C PHE A 344 -3.52 12.50 -3.22
N VAL A 345 -4.17 13.63 -3.43
CA VAL A 345 -4.69 14.48 -2.36
C VAL A 345 -6.20 14.49 -2.49
N LEU A 346 -6.87 13.90 -1.51
CA LEU A 346 -8.33 13.89 -1.44
C LEU A 346 -8.80 15.18 -0.77
N GLY A 347 -9.93 15.72 -1.25
CA GLY A 347 -10.65 16.74 -0.51
C GLY A 347 -11.11 16.24 0.88
N PRO A 348 -11.50 17.15 1.78
CA PRO A 348 -12.01 16.78 3.10
C PRO A 348 -13.17 15.78 3.01
N TRP A 349 -13.19 14.79 3.92
CA TRP A 349 -14.41 14.01 4.16
C TRP A 349 -15.54 14.95 4.55
N SER A 350 -16.74 14.71 4.01
CA SER A 350 -17.81 15.71 4.02
C SER A 350 -19.19 15.12 4.42
N PRO A 351 -19.30 14.38 5.54
CA PRO A 351 -20.59 13.90 6.03
C PRO A 351 -21.43 15.09 6.49
N GLY A 352 -22.63 15.29 5.92
CA GLY A 352 -23.57 16.31 6.39
C GLY A 352 -23.18 17.78 6.17
N SER A 353 -21.97 18.08 5.67
CA SER A 353 -21.51 19.43 5.36
C SER A 353 -20.47 19.42 4.24
N THR A 354 -20.33 20.50 3.49
CA THR A 354 -19.60 20.49 2.20
C THR A 354 -18.11 20.88 2.28
N HIS A 355 -17.59 21.36 3.41
CA HIS A 355 -16.17 21.76 3.62
C HIS A 355 -15.50 22.47 2.43
N VAL A 356 -16.24 23.33 1.72
CA VAL A 356 -15.83 23.91 0.42
C VAL A 356 -14.58 24.77 0.56
N GLU A 357 -14.47 25.56 1.63
CA GLU A 357 -13.31 26.43 1.86
C GLU A 357 -12.04 25.61 2.09
N GLN A 358 -12.13 24.53 2.90
CA GLN A 358 -11.01 23.63 3.13
C GLN A 358 -10.62 22.88 1.84
N ARG A 359 -11.61 22.41 1.07
CA ARG A 359 -11.42 21.82 -0.27
C ARG A 359 -10.65 22.77 -1.18
N ASP A 360 -11.06 24.03 -1.26
CA ASP A 360 -10.42 25.03 -2.12
C ASP A 360 -8.99 25.37 -1.67
N ALA A 361 -8.74 25.50 -0.36
CA ALA A 361 -7.39 25.66 0.18
C ALA A 361 -6.46 24.50 -0.20
N ILE A 362 -6.91 23.26 0.03
CA ILE A 362 -6.11 22.06 -0.24
C ILE A 362 -5.86 21.91 -1.75
N ARG A 363 -6.88 22.13 -2.58
CA ARG A 363 -6.75 22.12 -4.04
C ARG A 363 -5.76 23.19 -4.52
N ALA A 364 -5.88 24.42 -4.02
CA ALA A 364 -4.96 25.50 -4.36
C ALA A 364 -3.53 25.16 -3.95
N ALA A 365 -3.36 24.52 -2.78
CA ALA A 365 -2.07 24.05 -2.31
C ALA A 365 -1.46 22.97 -3.20
N VAL A 366 -2.24 22.05 -3.81
CA VAL A 366 -1.73 21.06 -4.78
C VAL A 366 -1.08 21.74 -5.99
N GLY A 367 -1.69 22.81 -6.49
CA GLY A 367 -1.14 23.64 -7.55
C GLY A 367 -0.87 22.87 -8.85
N GLN A 368 0.31 23.09 -9.44
CA GLN A 368 0.74 22.51 -10.72
C GLN A 368 1.86 21.46 -10.56
N ARG A 369 2.02 20.87 -9.37
CA ARG A 369 3.06 19.86 -9.14
C ARG A 369 2.78 18.62 -9.99
N ALA A 370 3.78 18.19 -10.76
CA ALA A 370 3.61 17.16 -11.79
C ALA A 370 3.15 15.79 -11.25
N ASN A 371 3.62 15.42 -10.05
CA ASN A 371 3.32 14.15 -9.39
C ASN A 371 2.18 14.24 -8.36
N PHE A 372 1.45 15.36 -8.29
CA PHE A 372 0.32 15.54 -7.36
C PHE A 372 -1.00 15.60 -8.11
N HIS A 373 -2.00 14.88 -7.61
CA HIS A 373 -3.30 14.76 -8.22
C HIS A 373 -4.39 15.00 -7.18
N PHE A 374 -5.16 16.07 -7.34
CA PHE A 374 -6.29 16.36 -6.47
C PHE A 374 -7.53 15.54 -6.88
N ILE A 375 -8.15 14.88 -5.92
CA ILE A 375 -9.44 14.18 -6.08
C ILE A 375 -10.51 14.97 -5.33
N ASP A 376 -11.50 15.48 -6.07
CA ASP A 376 -12.57 16.32 -5.50
C ASP A 376 -13.82 15.51 -5.17
N ASN A 377 -13.78 14.80 -4.04
CA ASN A 377 -14.90 14.05 -3.51
C ASN A 377 -16.14 14.93 -3.21
N ILE A 378 -15.94 16.23 -2.94
CA ILE A 378 -17.03 17.17 -2.66
C ILE A 378 -17.73 17.57 -3.97
N ALA A 379 -17.00 17.96 -5.02
CA ALA A 379 -17.64 18.24 -6.31
C ALA A 379 -18.30 17.01 -6.93
N GLU A 380 -17.73 15.82 -6.70
CA GLU A 380 -18.33 14.56 -7.13
C GLU A 380 -19.46 14.06 -6.22
N GLN A 381 -19.79 14.80 -5.15
CA GLN A 381 -20.92 14.50 -4.25
C GLN A 381 -20.85 13.07 -3.67
N TRP A 382 -19.69 12.67 -3.17
CA TRP A 382 -19.52 11.33 -2.59
C TRP A 382 -20.29 11.15 -1.28
N GLN A 383 -20.39 12.20 -0.47
CA GLN A 383 -21.15 12.18 0.78
C GLN A 383 -22.23 13.27 0.71
N THR A 384 -23.49 12.88 0.83
CA THR A 384 -24.64 13.76 0.62
C THR A 384 -25.73 13.54 1.67
N GLY A 385 -26.60 14.53 1.79
CA GLY A 385 -27.71 14.53 2.76
C GLY A 385 -27.29 15.00 4.14
N THR A 386 -28.28 15.20 5.00
CA THR A 386 -28.11 15.72 6.37
C THR A 386 -28.38 14.67 7.45
N GLY A 387 -28.74 13.45 7.03
CA GLY A 387 -29.02 12.33 7.92
C GLY A 387 -27.84 11.41 8.20
N ASN A 388 -28.09 10.45 9.09
CA ASN A 388 -27.20 9.35 9.43
C ASN A 388 -28.02 8.10 9.79
N VAL A 389 -27.37 6.95 10.03
CA VAL A 389 -28.09 5.69 10.32
C VAL A 389 -29.00 5.75 11.56
N ALA A 390 -28.72 6.62 12.53
CA ALA A 390 -29.55 6.77 13.74
C ALA A 390 -30.68 7.80 13.57
N ASN A 391 -30.56 8.70 12.59
CA ASN A 391 -31.51 9.78 12.32
C ASN A 391 -31.62 10.03 10.80
N PRO A 392 -32.27 9.11 10.06
CA PRO A 392 -32.37 9.22 8.62
C PRO A 392 -33.21 10.44 8.20
N LYS A 393 -32.81 11.11 7.11
CA LYS A 393 -33.46 12.32 6.58
C LYS A 393 -34.04 12.16 5.18
N GLY A 394 -33.65 11.12 4.45
CA GLY A 394 -34.13 10.83 3.11
C GLY A 394 -33.67 11.83 2.03
N ASP A 395 -32.63 12.62 2.31
CA ASP A 395 -32.13 13.70 1.46
C ASP A 395 -30.72 13.43 0.88
N GLY A 396 -30.18 12.23 1.09
CA GLY A 396 -28.89 11.82 0.55
C GLY A 396 -28.45 10.44 1.03
N ASN A 397 -27.18 10.12 0.85
CA ASN A 397 -26.62 8.81 1.18
C ASN A 397 -26.16 8.66 2.65
N GLY A 398 -26.19 9.75 3.42
CA GLY A 398 -25.83 9.76 4.85
C GLY A 398 -26.58 8.73 5.68
N ASP A 399 -27.87 8.52 5.38
CA ASP A 399 -28.75 7.54 6.05
C ASP A 399 -28.23 6.10 6.03
N ILE A 400 -27.30 5.78 5.13
CA ILE A 400 -26.71 4.44 4.96
C ILE A 400 -25.23 4.46 5.34
N TYR A 401 -24.51 5.49 4.88
CA TYR A 401 -23.05 5.50 4.89
C TYR A 401 -22.43 6.26 6.05
N VAL A 402 -23.20 7.05 6.80
CA VAL A 402 -22.71 7.80 7.97
C VAL A 402 -23.23 7.16 9.25
N SER A 403 -22.31 6.88 10.18
CA SER A 403 -22.58 6.24 11.45
C SER A 403 -23.42 7.13 12.37
N ALA A 404 -23.90 6.56 13.48
CA ALA A 404 -24.76 7.26 14.44
C ALA A 404 -24.13 8.54 15.02
N ASP A 405 -22.81 8.67 15.01
CA ASP A 405 -22.09 9.88 15.45
C ASP A 405 -22.13 11.04 14.45
N GLY A 406 -22.71 10.84 13.26
CA GLY A 406 -22.84 11.86 12.23
C GLY A 406 -21.55 12.22 11.49
N THR A 407 -20.42 11.58 11.80
CA THR A 407 -19.10 11.92 11.24
C THR A 407 -18.43 10.72 10.56
N HIS A 408 -18.35 9.58 11.25
CA HIS A 408 -17.58 8.45 10.73
C HIS A 408 -18.41 7.60 9.76
N PRO A 409 -17.78 6.97 8.76
CA PRO A 409 -18.50 6.06 7.89
C PRO A 409 -18.96 4.80 8.63
N THR A 410 -20.09 4.23 8.21
CA THR A 410 -20.42 2.83 8.55
C THR A 410 -19.51 1.87 7.78
N LEU A 411 -19.60 0.56 8.04
CA LEU A 411 -18.94 -0.45 7.18
C LEU A 411 -19.35 -0.29 5.71
N ALA A 412 -20.65 -0.11 5.45
CA ALA A 412 -21.15 0.16 4.10
C ALA A 412 -20.55 1.47 3.53
N GLY A 413 -20.39 2.49 4.37
CA GLY A 413 -19.72 3.74 4.00
C GLY A 413 -18.24 3.55 3.65
N HIS A 414 -17.49 2.78 4.44
CA HIS A 414 -16.09 2.46 4.11
C HIS A 414 -15.95 1.66 2.81
N ILE A 415 -16.87 0.72 2.55
CA ILE A 415 -16.92 0.01 1.26
C ILE A 415 -17.14 0.98 0.11
N TYR A 416 -18.19 1.81 0.22
CA TYR A 416 -18.55 2.80 -0.80
C TYR A 416 -17.39 3.79 -1.07
N LEU A 417 -16.78 4.34 -0.02
CA LEU A 417 -15.68 5.30 -0.15
C LEU A 417 -14.42 4.65 -0.72
N ALA A 418 -14.12 3.39 -0.40
CA ALA A 418 -12.99 2.67 -1.00
C ALA A 418 -13.15 2.56 -2.51
N ASP A 419 -14.35 2.19 -2.98
CA ASP A 419 -14.64 2.06 -4.41
C ASP A 419 -14.57 3.42 -5.14
N LYS A 420 -15.08 4.49 -4.50
CA LYS A 420 -14.99 5.85 -5.03
C LYS A 420 -13.55 6.34 -5.16
N VAL A 421 -12.74 6.19 -4.11
CA VAL A 421 -11.33 6.55 -4.13
C VAL A 421 -10.58 5.75 -5.20
N ALA A 422 -10.80 4.42 -5.26
CA ALA A 422 -10.17 3.57 -6.25
C ALA A 422 -10.52 3.98 -7.69
N ALA A 423 -11.79 4.29 -7.97
CA ALA A 423 -12.24 4.73 -9.28
C ALA A 423 -11.57 6.05 -9.69
N ALA A 424 -11.53 7.04 -8.79
CA ALA A 424 -10.89 8.32 -9.06
C ALA A 424 -9.37 8.18 -9.30
N MET A 425 -8.68 7.38 -8.48
CA MET A 425 -7.25 7.11 -8.65
C MET A 425 -6.97 6.37 -9.96
N ARG A 426 -7.79 5.38 -10.33
CA ARG A 426 -7.68 4.68 -11.63
C ARG A 426 -7.85 5.61 -12.82
N ALA A 427 -8.75 6.60 -12.74
CA ALA A 427 -8.94 7.57 -13.81
C ALA A 427 -7.68 8.43 -14.06
N VAL A 428 -6.89 8.69 -13.01
CA VAL A 428 -5.58 9.35 -13.14
C VAL A 428 -4.52 8.37 -13.63
N ILE A 429 -4.41 7.20 -12.99
CA ILE A 429 -3.40 6.17 -13.31
C ILE A 429 -3.51 5.69 -14.76
N GLY A 430 -4.72 5.64 -15.31
CA GLY A 430 -4.95 5.27 -16.72
C GLY A 430 -4.27 6.20 -17.73
N LYS A 431 -3.93 7.43 -17.32
CA LYS A 431 -3.25 8.46 -18.14
C LYS A 431 -1.73 8.39 -18.06
N PHE A 432 -1.17 7.59 -17.15
CA PHE A 432 0.27 7.35 -17.05
C PHE A 432 0.77 6.50 -18.22
#